data_AF-A0A6V8PPQ4-F1
#
_entry.id   AF-A0A6V8PPQ4-F1
#
_cell.length_a   1.000
_cell.length_b   1.000
_cell.length_c   1.000
_cell.angle_alpha   90.00
_cell.angle_beta   90.00
_cell.angle_gamma   90.00
#
_symmetry.space_group_name_H-M   'P 1'
#
loop_
_entity.id
_entity.type
_entity.pdbx_description
1 polymer ?
#
loop_
_entity_poly.entity_id
_entity_poly.type
_entity_poly.pdbx_seq_one_letter_code
_entity_poly.pdbx_strand_id
1 'polypeptide(L)'
;RSFFTTKIVRHGPLYFGPLTSARAVRRTNKSSQTLFPIRNCKGPRPGKSASTPCLNFHLERCLAPCVGDVREEEYRRMIDQVILFLKGRHQDLIQHFERRMWDYSRQEDFEKAARVRDQITALKHMIEEQKISLDEEMDLDIIASAHKEEIACIELFSTRGGKMVARDHFLLA
;
A
#
# COMPACT_ATOMS: atom_id res chain seq x y z
N ARG A 1 14.91 -0.40 6.37
CA ARG A 1 14.19 0.81 6.81
C ARG A 1 13.68 1.51 5.58
N SER A 2 12.46 2.02 5.60
CA SER A 2 11.90 2.89 4.56
C SER A 2 12.13 4.36 4.90
N PHE A 3 12.30 5.21 3.88
CA PHE A 3 12.46 6.66 4.01
C PHE A 3 11.71 7.36 2.87
N PHE A 4 11.32 8.61 3.10
CA PHE A 4 10.72 9.46 2.07
C PHE A 4 11.80 10.33 1.43
N THR A 5 11.75 10.46 0.11
CA THR A 5 12.67 11.33 -0.63
C THR A 5 11.99 11.85 -1.89
N THR A 6 12.32 13.08 -2.25
CA THR A 6 11.98 13.70 -3.54
C THR A 6 13.14 13.61 -4.53
N LYS A 7 14.33 13.18 -4.08
CA LYS A 7 15.54 13.05 -4.88
C LYS A 7 15.86 11.58 -5.14
N ILE A 8 16.09 11.25 -6.41
CA ILE A 8 16.51 9.92 -6.86
C ILE A 8 18.00 9.95 -7.16
N VAL A 9 18.74 8.98 -6.64
CA VAL A 9 20.18 8.80 -6.87
C VAL A 9 20.39 7.48 -7.61
N ARG A 10 21.19 7.47 -8.68
CA ARG A 10 21.38 6.30 -9.57
C ARG A 10 21.98 5.07 -8.87
N HIS A 11 22.78 5.26 -7.83
CA HIS A 11 23.35 4.18 -7.02
C HIS A 11 22.92 4.39 -5.58
N GLY A 12 21.96 3.60 -5.11
CA GLY A 12 21.34 3.85 -3.82
C GLY A 12 20.19 2.91 -3.49
N PRO A 13 19.26 3.36 -2.62
CA PRO A 13 18.10 2.60 -2.20
C PRO A 13 17.18 2.20 -3.37
N LEU A 14 16.31 1.22 -3.14
CA LEU A 14 15.17 0.98 -4.00
C LEU A 14 14.15 2.12 -3.85
N TYR A 15 13.73 2.69 -4.97
CA TYR A 15 12.74 3.78 -5.03
C TYR A 15 11.39 3.24 -5.51
N PHE A 16 10.31 3.67 -4.87
CA PHE A 16 8.93 3.32 -5.21
C PHE A 16 8.09 4.60 -5.36
N GLY A 17 7.39 4.75 -6.48
CA GLY A 17 6.64 5.96 -6.83
C GLY A 17 6.86 6.35 -8.31
N PRO A 18 6.48 7.57 -8.72
CA PRO A 18 5.96 8.67 -7.90
C PRO A 18 4.54 8.39 -7.35
N LEU A 19 4.27 8.84 -6.12
CA LEU A 19 2.94 8.76 -5.52
C LEU A 19 2.25 10.12 -5.63
N THR A 20 0.92 10.10 -5.81
CA THR A 20 0.09 11.29 -6.15
C THR A 20 0.16 12.43 -5.14
N SER A 21 0.44 12.13 -3.87
CA SER A 21 0.57 13.14 -2.81
C SER A 21 1.44 12.66 -1.64
N ALA A 22 1.91 13.59 -0.81
CA ALA A 22 2.57 13.27 0.45
C ALA A 22 1.67 12.44 1.40
N ARG A 23 0.34 12.62 1.31
CA ARG A 23 -0.64 11.82 2.06
C ARG A 23 -0.64 10.36 1.58
N ALA A 24 -0.63 10.14 0.27
CA ALA A 24 -0.52 8.81 -0.32
C ALA A 24 0.78 8.12 0.09
N VAL A 25 1.92 8.82 0.06
CA VAL A 25 3.22 8.31 0.55
C VAL A 25 3.14 7.83 2.00
N ARG A 26 2.59 8.64 2.89
CA ARG A 26 2.45 8.29 4.32
C ARG A 26 1.51 7.10 4.53
N ARG A 27 0.38 7.06 3.81
CA ARG A 27 -0.59 5.95 3.86
C ARG A 27 0.07 4.64 3.41
N THR A 28 0.70 4.61 2.24
CA THR A 28 1.39 3.41 1.71
C THR A 28 2.48 2.91 2.66
N ASN A 29 3.29 3.81 3.21
CA ASN A 29 4.33 3.42 4.16
C ASN A 29 3.75 2.90 5.48
N LYS A 30 2.66 3.50 6.00
CA LYS A 30 1.98 3.00 7.19
C LYS A 30 1.43 1.60 6.94
N SER A 31 0.75 1.38 5.81
CA SER A 31 0.24 0.06 5.44
C SER A 31 1.33 -0.99 5.31
N SER A 32 2.46 -0.66 4.67
CA SER A 32 3.61 -1.56 4.60
C SER A 32 4.13 -1.94 5.99
N GLN A 33 4.19 -1.00 6.93
CA GLN A 33 4.63 -1.27 8.30
C GLN A 33 3.61 -2.05 9.15
N THR A 34 2.33 -2.03 8.76
CA THR A 34 1.29 -2.82 9.42
C THR A 34 1.27 -4.26 8.91
N LEU A 35 1.42 -4.45 7.60
CA LEU A 35 1.36 -5.77 6.97
C LEU A 35 2.63 -6.59 7.19
N PHE A 36 3.77 -5.92 7.29
CA PHE A 36 5.08 -6.57 7.39
C PHE A 36 5.83 -6.09 8.62
N PRO A 37 6.44 -7.00 9.41
CA PRO A 37 7.23 -6.66 10.59
C PRO A 37 8.62 -6.10 10.19
N ILE A 38 8.63 -5.02 9.41
CA ILE A 38 9.85 -4.33 8.95
C ILE A 38 10.42 -3.43 10.05
N ARG A 39 11.74 -3.29 10.03
CA ARG A 39 12.43 -2.37 10.95
C ARG A 39 12.15 -0.92 10.58
N ASN A 40 11.43 -0.22 11.45
CA ASN A 40 11.13 1.21 11.36
C ASN A 40 11.67 2.05 12.55
N CYS A 41 12.17 1.42 13.60
CA CYS A 41 12.71 2.12 14.78
C CYS A 41 13.97 2.92 14.44
N LYS A 42 14.33 3.94 15.23
CA LYS A 42 15.59 4.71 15.10
C LYS A 42 16.80 4.08 15.83
N GLY A 43 16.61 2.97 16.54
CA GLY A 43 17.62 2.29 17.36
C GLY A 43 18.85 1.72 16.61
N PRO A 44 19.70 0.95 17.31
CA PRO A 44 20.97 0.42 16.80
C PRO A 44 20.82 -0.30 15.46
N ARG A 45 21.86 -0.21 14.61
CA ARG A 45 21.87 -0.91 13.32
C ARG A 45 21.98 -2.43 13.54
N PRO A 46 21.36 -3.26 12.70
CA PRO A 46 21.61 -4.70 12.67
C PRO A 46 23.11 -5.00 12.69
N GLY A 47 23.53 -5.97 13.51
CA GLY A 47 24.94 -6.30 13.71
C GLY A 47 25.73 -5.36 14.63
N LYS A 48 25.10 -4.34 15.22
CA LYS A 48 25.68 -3.53 16.30
C LYS A 48 24.90 -3.76 17.58
N SER A 49 25.58 -4.29 18.60
CA SER A 49 25.11 -4.69 19.92
C SER A 49 23.90 -3.91 20.45
N ALA A 50 22.69 -4.35 20.08
CA ALA A 50 21.54 -4.21 20.95
C ALA A 50 21.49 -5.51 21.75
N SER A 51 21.57 -5.42 23.07
CA SER A 51 21.40 -6.58 23.96
C SER A 51 19.92 -6.89 24.22
N THR A 52 19.04 -5.91 24.00
CA THR A 52 17.65 -5.98 24.41
C THR A 52 16.72 -5.64 23.25
N PRO A 53 15.71 -6.47 22.96
CA PRO A 53 14.70 -6.16 21.97
C PRO A 53 13.91 -4.89 22.33
N CYS A 54 13.56 -4.09 21.33
CA CYS A 54 12.78 -2.87 21.53
C CYS A 54 11.27 -3.17 21.61
N LEU A 55 10.47 -2.19 22.03
CA LEU A 55 9.01 -2.30 22.09
C LEU A 55 8.36 -2.81 20.78
N ASN A 56 8.88 -2.42 19.62
CA ASN A 56 8.31 -2.87 18.34
C ASN A 56 8.44 -4.39 18.14
N PHE A 57 9.43 -5.05 18.74
CA PHE A 57 9.53 -6.50 18.72
C PHE A 57 8.47 -7.15 19.60
N HIS A 58 8.31 -6.65 20.82
CA HIS A 58 7.28 -7.13 21.75
C HIS A 58 5.85 -6.90 21.25
N LEU A 59 5.65 -5.90 20.39
CA LEU A 59 4.39 -5.65 19.69
C LEU A 59 4.27 -6.41 18.35
N GLU A 60 5.20 -7.32 18.04
CA GLU A 60 5.29 -8.08 16.79
C GLU A 60 5.35 -7.22 15.49
N ARG A 61 5.70 -5.93 15.62
CA ARG A 61 5.83 -4.98 14.49
C ARG A 61 7.19 -5.01 13.83
N CYS A 62 8.14 -5.79 14.36
CA CYS A 62 9.50 -5.86 13.87
C CYS A 62 10.14 -7.20 14.28
N LEU A 63 10.81 -7.89 13.35
CA LEU A 63 11.56 -9.13 13.64
C LEU A 63 12.89 -8.91 14.37
N ALA A 64 13.07 -7.73 14.98
CA ALA A 64 14.27 -7.33 15.71
C ALA A 64 15.63 -7.76 15.10
N PRO A 65 15.93 -7.43 13.83
CA PRO A 65 17.24 -7.74 13.24
C PRO A 65 18.41 -7.01 13.94
N CYS A 66 18.11 -6.12 14.90
CA CYS A 66 19.10 -5.40 15.70
C CYS A 66 19.75 -6.29 16.78
N VAL A 67 19.01 -7.27 17.31
CA VAL A 67 19.47 -8.20 18.38
C VAL A 67 20.00 -9.52 17.81
N GLY A 68 19.72 -9.82 16.54
CA GLY A 68 20.21 -11.03 15.85
C GLY A 68 19.25 -12.22 15.90
N ASP A 69 18.04 -12.04 16.44
CA ASP A 69 17.06 -13.13 16.63
C ASP A 69 16.48 -13.69 15.31
N VAL A 70 16.63 -12.98 14.18
CA VAL A 70 16.10 -13.38 12.87
C VAL A 70 17.25 -13.73 11.92
N ARG A 71 17.09 -14.85 11.20
CA ARG A 71 18.04 -15.24 10.14
C ARG A 71 18.01 -14.25 8.99
N GLU A 72 19.17 -13.98 8.39
CA GLU A 72 19.26 -13.03 7.28
C GLU A 72 18.35 -13.45 6.10
N GLU A 73 18.28 -14.75 5.80
CA GLU A 73 17.46 -15.25 4.69
C GLU A 73 15.97 -15.02 4.94
N GLU A 74 15.53 -15.21 6.19
CA GLU A 74 14.14 -14.99 6.58
C GLU A 74 13.77 -13.51 6.49
N TYR A 75 14.63 -12.64 7.02
CA TYR A 75 14.42 -11.20 6.92
C TYR A 75 14.39 -10.73 5.46
N ARG A 76 15.26 -11.30 4.62
CA ARG A 76 15.33 -10.98 3.19
C ARG A 76 14.07 -11.40 2.44
N ARG A 77 13.54 -12.61 2.69
CA ARG A 77 12.25 -13.06 2.14
C ARG A 77 11.11 -12.12 2.48
N MET A 78 11.07 -11.63 3.73
CA MET A 78 10.08 -10.64 4.15
C MET A 78 10.27 -9.30 3.41
N ILE A 79 11.51 -8.85 3.19
CA ILE A 79 11.79 -7.66 2.38
C ILE A 79 11.36 -7.85 0.92
N ASP A 80 11.55 -9.02 0.33
CA ASP A 80 11.09 -9.30 -1.04
C ASP A 80 9.56 -9.20 -1.17
N GLN A 81 8.83 -9.65 -0.14
CA GLN A 81 7.37 -9.49 -0.07
C GLN A 81 6.96 -8.01 0.04
N VAL A 82 7.71 -7.19 0.80
CA VAL A 82 7.51 -5.74 0.88
C VAL A 82 7.76 -5.08 -0.48
N ILE A 83 8.79 -5.52 -1.21
CA ILE A 83 9.10 -5.02 -2.55
C ILE A 83 7.95 -5.36 -3.52
N LEU A 84 7.44 -6.59 -3.49
CA LEU A 84 6.29 -7.00 -4.32
C LEU A 84 5.05 -6.15 -4.02
N PHE A 85 4.77 -5.92 -2.74
CA PHE A 85 3.69 -5.06 -2.30
C PHE A 85 3.83 -3.63 -2.84
N LEU A 86 5.00 -3.01 -2.71
CA LEU A 86 5.25 -1.64 -3.17
C LEU A 86 5.29 -1.52 -4.71
N LYS A 87 5.49 -2.63 -5.43
CA LYS A 87 5.36 -2.70 -6.90
C LYS A 87 3.92 -2.87 -7.39
N GLY A 88 2.93 -2.97 -6.50
CA GLY A 88 1.54 -3.21 -6.86
C GLY A 88 1.23 -4.65 -7.27
N ARG A 89 2.16 -5.59 -7.08
CA ARG A 89 2.02 -7.03 -7.41
C ARG A 89 1.24 -7.75 -6.31
N HIS A 90 0.08 -7.23 -5.96
CA HIS A 90 -0.71 -7.67 -4.81
C HIS A 90 -1.29 -9.07 -4.97
N GLN A 91 -1.71 -9.43 -6.18
CA GLN A 91 -2.23 -10.78 -6.47
C GLN A 91 -1.17 -11.87 -6.25
N ASP A 92 0.07 -11.64 -6.72
CA ASP A 92 1.16 -12.60 -6.50
C ASP A 92 1.51 -12.75 -5.02
N LEU A 93 1.44 -11.65 -4.28
CA LEU A 93 1.66 -11.65 -2.84
C LEU A 93 0.57 -12.44 -2.11
N ILE A 94 -0.70 -12.25 -2.47
CA ILE A 94 -1.82 -13.03 -1.93
C ILE A 94 -1.60 -14.52 -2.21
N GLN A 95 -1.29 -14.90 -3.45
CA GLN A 95 -1.02 -16.30 -3.80
C GLN A 95 0.17 -16.87 -3.01
N HIS A 96 1.21 -16.07 -2.77
CA HIS A 96 2.34 -16.49 -1.95
C HIS A 96 1.96 -16.72 -0.49
N PHE A 97 1.15 -15.83 0.09
CA PHE A 97 0.63 -16.01 1.45
C PHE A 97 -0.33 -17.19 1.56
N GLU A 98 -1.21 -17.40 0.59
CA GLU A 98 -2.11 -18.54 0.55
C GLU A 98 -1.32 -19.86 0.55
N ARG A 99 -0.28 -19.97 -0.29
CA ARG A 99 0.61 -21.15 -0.28
C ARG A 99 1.23 -21.38 1.11
N ARG A 100 1.79 -20.33 1.72
CA ARG A 100 2.41 -20.44 3.06
C ARG A 100 1.39 -20.82 4.14
N MET A 101 0.19 -20.27 4.09
CA MET A 101 -0.90 -20.61 5.01
C MET A 101 -1.25 -22.09 4.91
N TRP A 102 -1.38 -22.62 3.69
CA TRP A 102 -1.61 -24.04 3.45
C TRP A 102 -0.45 -24.92 3.92
N ASP A 103 0.80 -24.48 3.71
CA ASP A 103 1.98 -25.20 4.19
C ASP A 103 2.00 -25.29 5.72
N TYR A 104 1.72 -24.20 6.44
CA TYR A 104 1.61 -24.22 7.91
C TYR A 104 0.45 -25.10 8.37
N SER A 105 -0.70 -25.05 7.68
CA SER A 105 -1.84 -25.91 7.99
C SER A 105 -1.52 -27.39 7.80
N ARG A 106 -0.72 -27.75 6.77
CA ARG A 106 -0.26 -29.14 6.54
C ARG A 106 0.75 -29.60 7.59
N GLN A 107 1.47 -28.68 8.21
CA GLN A 107 2.40 -28.92 9.31
C GLN A 107 1.72 -28.87 10.69
N GLU A 108 0.39 -28.78 10.74
CA GLU A 108 -0.41 -28.64 11.97
C GLU A 108 -0.09 -27.38 12.80
N ASP A 109 0.58 -26.40 12.18
CA ASP A 109 1.03 -25.15 12.77
C ASP A 109 -0.08 -24.08 12.68
N PHE A 110 -1.25 -24.37 13.26
CA PHE A 110 -2.48 -23.58 13.06
C PHE A 110 -2.38 -22.12 13.50
N GLU A 111 -1.57 -21.82 14.51
CA GLU A 111 -1.36 -20.44 14.97
C GLU A 111 -0.67 -19.60 13.88
N LYS A 112 0.36 -20.16 13.22
CA LYS A 112 1.04 -19.48 12.11
C LYS A 112 0.12 -19.37 10.89
N ALA A 113 -0.66 -20.41 10.60
CA ALA A 113 -1.65 -20.37 9.53
C ALA A 113 -2.69 -19.26 9.76
N ALA A 114 -3.20 -19.11 10.99
CA ALA A 114 -4.14 -18.06 11.36
C ALA A 114 -3.53 -16.67 11.19
N ARG A 115 -2.28 -16.45 11.63
CA ARG A 115 -1.58 -15.16 11.42
C ARG A 115 -1.45 -14.82 9.93
N VAL A 116 -1.09 -15.78 9.08
CA VAL A 116 -1.00 -15.55 7.62
C VAL A 116 -2.37 -15.29 7.00
N ARG A 117 -3.42 -15.99 7.44
CA ARG A 117 -4.80 -15.72 7.01
C ARG A 117 -5.20 -14.28 7.33
N ASP A 118 -4.91 -13.82 8.54
CA ASP A 118 -5.27 -12.47 8.98
C ASP A 118 -4.49 -11.40 8.18
N GLN A 119 -3.23 -11.69 7.79
CA GLN A 119 -2.47 -10.87 6.85
C GLN A 119 -3.10 -10.82 5.45
N ILE A 120 -3.60 -11.93 4.92
CA ILE A 120 -4.30 -11.99 3.63
C ILE A 120 -5.57 -11.12 3.69
N THR A 121 -6.36 -11.26 4.75
CA THR A 121 -7.59 -10.46 4.94
C THR A 121 -7.29 -8.97 5.01
N ALA A 122 -6.28 -8.57 5.80
CA ALA A 122 -5.87 -7.17 5.90
C ALA A 122 -5.38 -6.62 4.55
N LEU A 123 -4.65 -7.43 3.77
CA LEU A 123 -4.18 -7.05 2.44
C LEU A 123 -5.36 -6.89 1.46
N LYS A 124 -6.33 -7.81 1.45
CA LYS A 124 -7.53 -7.72 0.60
C LYS A 124 -8.36 -6.47 0.92
N HIS A 125 -8.62 -6.21 2.19
CA HIS A 125 -9.35 -5.03 2.65
C HIS A 125 -8.67 -3.73 2.21
N MET A 126 -7.34 -3.67 2.34
CA MET A 126 -6.58 -2.50 1.90
C MET A 126 -6.67 -2.27 0.38
N ILE A 127 -6.62 -3.33 -0.42
CA ILE A 127 -6.76 -3.24 -1.88
C ILE A 127 -8.15 -2.73 -2.25
N GLU A 128 -9.19 -3.23 -1.58
CA GLU A 128 -10.57 -2.75 -1.76
C GLU A 128 -10.73 -1.27 -1.37
N GLU A 129 -10.19 -0.85 -0.23
CA GLU A 129 -10.17 0.58 0.17
C GLU A 129 -9.41 1.46 -0.83
N GLN A 130 -8.33 0.94 -1.43
CA GLN A 130 -7.61 1.64 -2.50
C GLN A 130 -8.45 1.72 -3.78
N LYS A 131 -9.22 0.67 -4.11
CA LYS A 131 -10.14 0.66 -5.26
C LYS A 131 -11.29 1.66 -5.09
N ILE A 132 -11.86 1.77 -3.89
CA ILE A 132 -12.89 2.76 -3.56
C ILE A 132 -12.30 4.18 -3.55
N SER A 133 -11.03 4.35 -3.13
CA SER A 133 -10.34 5.65 -3.26
C SER A 133 -10.00 6.00 -4.72
N LEU A 134 -9.86 4.98 -5.58
CA LEU A 134 -9.68 5.11 -7.03
C LEU A 134 -11.00 5.36 -7.76
N ASP A 135 -12.15 5.45 -7.08
CA ASP A 135 -13.35 6.03 -7.70
C ASP A 135 -13.18 7.54 -7.99
N GLU A 136 -12.11 8.17 -7.48
CA GLU A 136 -11.63 9.45 -8.02
C GLU A 136 -11.13 9.32 -9.48
N GLU A 137 -10.80 8.11 -9.96
CA GLU A 137 -10.51 7.76 -11.36
C GLU A 137 -11.74 7.18 -12.10
N MET A 138 -12.96 7.45 -11.63
CA MET A 138 -14.16 7.04 -12.36
C MET A 138 -14.41 7.88 -13.62
N ASP A 139 -15.03 7.21 -14.59
CA ASP A 139 -15.68 7.86 -15.72
C ASP A 139 -17.02 8.42 -15.24
N LEU A 140 -17.16 9.74 -15.22
CA LEU A 140 -18.33 10.45 -14.70
C LEU A 140 -18.77 11.51 -15.70
N ASP A 141 -20.06 11.51 -16.04
CA ASP A 141 -20.67 12.59 -16.81
C ASP A 141 -21.55 13.44 -15.87
N ILE A 142 -21.20 14.72 -15.73
CA ILE A 142 -21.92 15.70 -14.90
C ILE A 142 -22.73 16.59 -15.83
N ILE A 143 -24.05 16.63 -15.62
CA ILE A 143 -24.95 17.52 -16.34
C ILE A 143 -25.38 18.63 -15.38
N ALA A 144 -25.10 19.87 -15.75
CA ALA A 144 -25.59 21.06 -15.06
C ALA A 144 -26.53 21.83 -15.99
N SER A 145 -27.57 22.45 -15.44
CA SER A 145 -28.44 23.32 -16.21
C SER A 145 -28.67 24.65 -15.49
N ALA A 146 -28.81 25.71 -16.27
CA ALA A 146 -29.21 27.02 -15.81
C ALA A 146 -30.25 27.58 -16.79
N HIS A 147 -31.22 28.32 -16.27
CA HIS A 147 -32.30 28.89 -17.08
C HIS A 147 -32.50 30.35 -16.73
N LYS A 148 -32.70 31.19 -17.75
CA LYS A 148 -33.11 32.57 -17.60
C LYS A 148 -34.01 32.99 -18.76
N GLU A 149 -35.21 33.44 -18.42
CA GLU A 149 -36.25 33.90 -19.36
C GLU A 149 -36.64 32.82 -20.37
N GLU A 150 -36.31 32.98 -21.66
CA GLU A 150 -36.61 31.99 -22.71
C GLU A 150 -35.38 31.15 -23.08
N ILE A 151 -34.26 31.31 -22.38
CA ILE A 151 -33.02 30.62 -22.69
C ILE A 151 -32.64 29.67 -21.56
N ALA A 152 -32.44 28.40 -21.90
CA ALA A 152 -31.81 27.41 -21.03
C ALA A 152 -30.41 27.07 -21.56
N CYS A 153 -29.45 26.94 -20.66
CA CYS A 153 -28.12 26.43 -20.93
C CYS A 153 -27.94 25.10 -20.21
N ILE A 154 -27.53 24.06 -20.93
CA ILE A 154 -27.12 22.77 -20.37
C ILE A 154 -25.62 22.63 -20.59
N GLU A 155 -24.89 22.36 -19.53
CA GLU A 155 -23.46 22.10 -19.53
C GLU A 155 -23.21 20.62 -19.24
N LEU A 156 -22.49 19.94 -20.12
CA LEU A 156 -22.05 18.56 -19.94
C LEU A 156 -20.54 18.55 -19.69
N PHE A 157 -20.12 18.03 -18.54
CA PHE A 157 -18.73 17.74 -18.23
C PHE A 157 -18.50 16.24 -18.26
N SER A 158 -17.64 15.78 -19.15
CA SER A 158 -17.20 14.38 -19.16
C SER A 158 -15.85 14.24 -18.50
N THR A 159 -15.82 13.47 -17.43
CA THR A 159 -14.63 13.08 -16.69
C THR A 159 -14.31 11.64 -17.04
N ARG A 160 -13.06 11.35 -17.39
CA ARG A 160 -12.58 9.98 -17.61
C ARG A 160 -11.30 9.77 -16.83
N GLY A 161 -11.20 8.68 -16.07
CA GLY A 161 -10.04 8.46 -15.19
C GLY A 161 -9.77 9.62 -14.22
N GLY A 162 -10.83 10.29 -13.74
CA GLY A 162 -10.70 11.42 -12.81
C GLY A 162 -10.25 12.75 -13.41
N LYS A 163 -10.06 12.81 -14.73
CA LYS A 163 -9.72 14.04 -15.45
C LYS A 163 -10.86 14.46 -16.37
N MET A 164 -11.17 15.75 -16.40
CA MET A 164 -12.12 16.30 -17.36
C MET A 164 -11.53 16.19 -18.77
N VAL A 165 -12.19 15.42 -19.64
CA VAL A 165 -11.76 15.16 -21.02
C VAL A 165 -12.58 15.92 -22.04
N ALA A 166 -13.84 16.24 -21.73
CA ALA A 166 -14.71 17.01 -22.62
C ALA A 166 -15.63 17.94 -21.83
N ARG A 167 -16.01 19.03 -22.49
CA ARG A 167 -16.92 20.05 -22.01
C ARG A 167 -17.75 20.54 -23.18
N ASP A 168 -19.03 20.24 -23.15
CA ASP A 168 -20.00 20.65 -24.15
C ASP A 168 -21.06 21.54 -23.51
N HIS A 169 -21.55 22.53 -24.26
CA HIS A 169 -22.65 23.38 -23.84
C HIS A 169 -23.73 23.41 -24.91
N PHE A 170 -24.97 23.38 -24.47
CA PHE A 170 -26.15 23.42 -25.32
C PHE A 170 -27.03 24.57 -24.88
N LEU A 171 -27.25 25.52 -25.79
CA LEU A 171 -28.22 26.58 -25.61
C LEU A 171 -29.54 26.15 -26.24
N LEU A 172 -30.59 26.14 -25.43
CA LEU A 172 -31.95 25.88 -25.83
C LEU A 172 -32.67 27.24 -25.78
N ALA A 173 -33.25 27.63 -26.91
CA ALA A 173 -34.07 28.83 -27.09
C ALA A 173 -35.46 28.43 -27.57
#